data_AF-A0ABD1X634-F1
#
_entry.id   AF-A0ABD1X634-F1
#
_cell.length_a   1.000
_cell.length_b   1.000
_cell.length_c   1.000
_cell.angle_alpha   90.00
_cell.angle_beta   90.00
_cell.angle_gamma   90.00
#
_symmetry.space_group_name_H-M   'P 1'
#
loop_
_entity.id
_entity.type
_entity.pdbx_description
1 polymer ?
#
loop_
_entity_poly.entity_id
_entity_poly.type
_entity_poly.pdbx_seq_one_letter_code
_entity_poly.pdbx_strand_id
1 'polypeptide(L)'
;MSFSLEACSLALMPQRFLHNESSQAGLLLAMEHEERAGAGTPQLPATGFQLDSGQSIAIPSVPGWSGRIWGRTGCTFDTSGVGSCQTGDCGGRLECDGIGATPPASLFEITLGAGDQKDFYDVSLVDGYNLPLVVAPRGVPSGCNATGCVSNVNMGCPKELQVIGNDEGEGRGEVVGCKSACEAFGQDQYCCSGEFANPSTCQPSFYSTIFKRACPRAYSYAFDDGTSTFTCKANEYDIIFCPDSGMKRPNSALTASPMEERRRNREIAGMISSATILLPFKISIFILIFTLYF
;
A
#
# COMPACT_ATOMS: atom_id res chain seq x y z
N MET A 1 8.76 -21.48 7.54
CA MET A 1 8.17 -20.18 7.17
C MET A 1 7.83 -20.20 5.70
N SER A 2 6.79 -19.49 5.30
CA SER A 2 6.39 -19.38 3.89
C SER A 2 5.81 -18.02 3.56
N PHE A 3 5.84 -17.68 2.27
CA PHE A 3 5.14 -16.55 1.70
C PHE A 3 3.93 -17.08 0.92
N SER A 4 2.73 -16.58 1.20
CA SER A 4 1.52 -16.87 0.44
C SER A 4 1.22 -15.66 -0.43
N LEU A 5 1.45 -15.76 -1.73
CA LEU A 5 1.30 -14.66 -2.68
C LEU A 5 -0.04 -14.77 -3.38
N GLU A 6 -0.77 -13.67 -3.47
CA GLU A 6 -2.08 -13.58 -4.12
C GLU A 6 -2.04 -12.51 -5.23
N ALA A 7 -2.33 -12.92 -6.47
CA ALA A 7 -2.39 -12.00 -7.60
C ALA A 7 -3.67 -11.15 -7.58
N CYS A 8 -3.59 -9.99 -8.25
CA CYS A 8 -4.75 -9.13 -8.47
C CYS A 8 -5.91 -9.90 -9.11
N SER A 9 -7.13 -9.69 -8.62
CA SER A 9 -8.34 -10.18 -9.29
C SER A 9 -8.56 -9.44 -10.61
N LEU A 10 -9.22 -10.09 -11.58
CA LEU A 10 -9.39 -9.57 -12.95
C LEU A 10 -10.09 -8.21 -12.96
N ALA A 11 -11.00 -8.01 -12.01
CA ALA A 11 -11.75 -6.77 -11.82
C ALA A 11 -10.89 -5.59 -11.33
N LEU A 12 -9.72 -5.87 -10.75
CA LEU A 12 -8.80 -4.88 -10.17
C LEU A 12 -7.53 -4.71 -10.99
N MET A 13 -7.32 -5.57 -11.99
CA MET A 13 -6.25 -5.38 -12.95
C MET A 13 -6.54 -4.12 -13.79
N PRO A 14 -5.57 -3.23 -14.00
CA PRO A 14 -5.65 -2.17 -15.01
C PRO A 14 -6.19 -2.71 -16.33
N GLN A 15 -7.10 -1.99 -16.99
CA GLN A 15 -7.97 -2.52 -18.04
C GLN A 15 -7.25 -3.12 -19.27
N ARG A 16 -5.94 -2.90 -19.44
CA ARG A 16 -5.16 -3.33 -20.60
C ARG A 16 -4.38 -4.63 -20.45
N PHE A 17 -4.52 -5.35 -19.33
CA PHE A 17 -4.03 -6.73 -19.21
C PHE A 17 -4.79 -7.75 -20.08
N LEU A 18 -5.85 -7.35 -20.78
CA LEU A 18 -6.77 -8.21 -21.51
C LEU A 18 -6.58 -8.24 -23.04
N HIS A 19 -5.62 -7.47 -23.59
CA HIS A 19 -5.63 -7.14 -25.03
C HIS A 19 -4.63 -7.88 -25.92
N ASN A 20 -4.22 -9.10 -25.57
CA ASN A 20 -3.54 -9.97 -26.53
C ASN A 20 -4.16 -11.36 -26.48
N GLU A 21 -4.65 -11.86 -27.63
CA GLU A 21 -5.52 -13.04 -27.77
C GLU A 21 -4.89 -14.40 -27.37
N SER A 22 -3.76 -14.37 -26.66
CA SER A 22 -3.11 -15.55 -26.07
C SER A 22 -2.49 -15.27 -24.69
N SER A 23 -2.69 -14.09 -24.09
CA SER A 23 -2.05 -13.66 -22.84
C SER A 23 -3.06 -13.65 -21.71
N GLN A 24 -2.96 -14.61 -20.80
CA GLN A 24 -3.69 -14.56 -19.54
C GLN A 24 -3.33 -13.25 -18.81
N ALA A 25 -4.33 -12.47 -18.41
CA ALA A 25 -4.14 -11.32 -17.54
C ALA A 25 -3.53 -11.81 -16.21
N GLY A 26 -2.21 -11.72 -16.11
CA GLY A 26 -1.42 -12.26 -15.02
C GLY A 26 -0.53 -11.19 -14.42
N LEU A 27 -0.38 -11.24 -13.10
CA LEU A 27 0.65 -10.50 -12.40
C LEU A 27 1.93 -11.33 -12.43
N LEU A 28 3.02 -10.72 -12.87
CA LEU A 28 4.30 -11.42 -12.85
C LEU A 28 5.04 -11.08 -11.57
N LEU A 29 5.27 -12.08 -10.72
CA LEU A 29 5.94 -11.89 -9.44
C LEU A 29 7.45 -11.98 -9.63
N ALA A 30 8.16 -11.25 -8.80
CA ALA A 30 9.61 -11.24 -8.75
C ALA A 30 10.08 -11.14 -7.30
N MET A 31 11.19 -11.81 -7.03
CA MET A 31 11.79 -11.90 -5.71
C MET A 31 13.29 -11.80 -5.83
N GLU A 32 13.89 -11.07 -4.91
CA GLU A 32 15.32 -10.86 -4.83
C GLU A 32 15.77 -11.12 -3.40
N HIS A 33 16.87 -11.84 -3.26
CA HIS A 33 17.58 -11.96 -2.00
C HIS A 33 18.54 -10.80 -1.83
N GLU A 34 18.50 -10.15 -0.68
CA GLU A 34 19.42 -9.08 -0.35
C GLU A 34 20.51 -9.64 0.59
N GLU A 35 21.75 -9.68 0.10
CA GLU A 35 22.90 -10.16 0.87
C GLU A 35 23.40 -9.11 1.89
N ARG A 36 22.49 -8.41 2.59
CA ARG A 36 22.86 -7.40 3.60
C ARG A 36 23.21 -7.97 4.97
N ALA A 37 23.09 -9.29 5.17
CA ALA A 37 23.25 -9.91 6.49
C ALA A 37 24.33 -10.99 6.57
N GLY A 38 25.36 -11.02 5.71
CA GLY A 38 26.52 -11.92 5.88
C GLY A 38 26.17 -13.41 6.09
N ALA A 39 24.98 -13.84 5.66
CA ALA A 39 24.39 -15.09 6.09
C ALA A 39 24.48 -16.21 5.05
N GLY A 40 24.98 -15.94 3.83
CA GLY A 40 25.09 -16.93 2.76
C GLY A 40 23.79 -17.73 2.55
N THR A 41 22.64 -17.11 2.81
CA THR A 41 21.35 -17.81 2.77
C THR A 41 20.98 -18.09 1.32
N PRO A 42 20.50 -19.31 1.02
CA PRO A 42 20.16 -19.68 -0.35
C PRO A 42 19.04 -18.80 -0.90
N GLN A 43 19.07 -18.57 -2.22
CA GLN A 43 17.97 -17.96 -2.96
C GLN A 43 16.68 -18.75 -2.74
N LEU A 44 15.53 -18.08 -2.90
CA LEU A 44 14.25 -18.77 -2.93
C LEU A 44 14.19 -19.71 -4.14
N PRO A 45 13.31 -20.74 -4.14
CA PRO A 45 13.25 -21.75 -5.21
C PRO A 45 12.96 -21.19 -6.61
N ALA A 46 12.38 -20.01 -6.70
CA ALA A 46 12.17 -19.23 -7.91
C ALA A 46 12.47 -17.76 -7.59
N THR A 47 12.82 -16.97 -8.60
CA THR A 47 13.09 -15.52 -8.49
C THR A 47 12.18 -14.68 -9.39
N GLY A 48 11.42 -15.31 -10.29
CA GLY A 48 10.32 -14.68 -10.99
C GLY A 48 9.45 -15.66 -11.79
N PHE A 49 8.13 -15.48 -11.73
CA PHE A 49 7.17 -16.39 -12.33
C PHE A 49 5.80 -15.72 -12.53
N GLN A 50 4.99 -16.27 -13.44
CA GLN A 50 3.65 -15.78 -13.73
C GLN A 50 2.64 -16.31 -12.71
N LEU A 51 1.85 -15.39 -12.16
CA LEU A 51 0.70 -15.71 -11.34
C LEU A 51 -0.55 -15.12 -12.02
N ASP A 52 -1.42 -15.99 -12.54
CA ASP A 52 -2.62 -15.52 -13.23
C ASP A 52 -3.55 -14.84 -12.24
N SER A 53 -4.44 -14.01 -12.78
CA SER A 53 -5.41 -13.29 -11.96
C SER A 53 -6.19 -14.20 -10.99
N GLY A 54 -6.22 -13.79 -9.72
CA GLY A 54 -6.90 -14.52 -8.65
C GLY A 54 -6.23 -15.82 -8.22
N GLN A 55 -5.08 -16.20 -8.81
CA GLN A 55 -4.30 -17.33 -8.32
C GLN A 55 -3.50 -16.95 -7.08
N SER A 56 -3.15 -17.98 -6.33
CA SER A 56 -2.22 -17.88 -5.21
C SER A 56 -1.19 -19.00 -5.24
N ILE A 57 -0.03 -18.72 -4.65
CA ILE A 57 1.07 -19.69 -4.52
C ILE A 57 1.75 -19.53 -3.17
N ALA A 58 2.18 -20.65 -2.59
CA ALA A 58 3.00 -20.67 -1.40
C ALA A 58 4.47 -20.92 -1.75
N ILE A 59 5.37 -20.06 -1.28
CA ILE A 59 6.81 -20.15 -1.50
C ILE A 59 7.48 -20.41 -0.16
N PRO A 60 8.19 -21.54 0.01
CA PRO A 60 8.91 -21.81 1.24
C PRO A 60 10.11 -20.87 1.37
N SER A 61 10.36 -20.41 2.59
CA SER A 61 11.53 -19.60 2.93
C SER A 61 12.28 -20.21 4.11
N VAL A 62 13.53 -19.79 4.28
CA VAL A 62 14.44 -20.26 5.33
C VAL A 62 14.61 -19.20 6.42
N PRO A 63 14.77 -19.60 7.70
CA PRO A 63 15.09 -18.65 8.77
C PRO A 63 16.36 -17.86 8.42
N GLY A 64 16.38 -16.56 8.71
CA GLY A 64 17.51 -15.69 8.37
C GLY A 64 17.49 -15.16 6.92
N TRP A 65 16.52 -15.54 6.09
CA TRP A 65 16.38 -14.96 4.75
C TRP A 65 16.04 -13.47 4.82
N SER A 66 16.71 -12.67 4.00
CA SER A 66 16.43 -11.25 3.83
C SER A 66 16.28 -10.94 2.34
N GLY A 67 15.32 -10.12 1.98
CA GLY A 67 15.08 -9.80 0.58
C GLY A 67 13.84 -8.98 0.33
N ARG A 68 13.53 -8.86 -0.97
CA ARG A 68 12.49 -8.00 -1.52
C ARG A 68 11.59 -8.81 -2.44
N ILE A 69 10.29 -8.53 -2.40
CA ILE A 69 9.27 -9.17 -3.24
C ILE A 69 8.42 -8.08 -3.89
N TRP A 70 8.18 -8.17 -5.20
CA TRP A 70 7.36 -7.20 -5.93
C TRP A 70 6.59 -7.83 -7.09
N GLY A 71 5.65 -7.05 -7.63
CA GLY A 71 4.85 -7.41 -8.80
C GLY A 71 5.27 -6.58 -10.01
N ARG A 72 5.22 -7.20 -11.20
CA ARG A 72 5.57 -6.62 -12.50
C ARG A 72 4.36 -6.57 -13.41
N THR A 73 4.23 -5.50 -14.18
CA THR A 73 3.06 -5.23 -15.04
C THR A 73 3.42 -4.97 -16.48
N GLY A 74 2.48 -5.20 -17.40
CA GLY A 74 2.67 -4.94 -18.82
C GLY A 74 3.82 -5.76 -19.42
N CYS A 75 3.94 -7.01 -18.99
CA CYS A 75 5.04 -7.88 -19.33
C CYS A 75 4.81 -8.67 -20.62
N THR A 76 5.85 -8.83 -21.43
CA THR A 76 5.87 -9.75 -22.57
C THR A 76 7.18 -10.51 -22.57
N PHE A 77 7.11 -11.84 -22.59
CA PHE A 77 8.27 -12.73 -22.64
C PHE A 77 8.13 -13.72 -23.79
N ASP A 78 9.24 -14.07 -24.42
CA ASP A 78 9.32 -15.19 -25.34
C ASP A 78 9.39 -16.54 -24.60
N THR A 79 9.43 -17.64 -25.35
CA THR A 79 9.52 -19.00 -24.78
C THR A 79 10.81 -19.28 -24.02
N SER A 80 11.84 -18.44 -24.17
CA SER A 80 13.09 -18.52 -23.42
C SER A 80 13.09 -17.67 -22.14
N GLY A 81 11.98 -16.99 -21.85
CA GLY A 81 11.85 -16.10 -20.71
C GLY A 81 12.57 -14.77 -20.89
N VAL A 82 12.86 -14.36 -22.13
CA VAL A 82 13.47 -13.05 -22.45
C VAL A 82 12.39 -12.09 -22.95
N GLY A 83 12.43 -10.84 -22.50
CA GLY A 83 11.32 -9.92 -22.72
C GLY A 83 11.48 -8.58 -22.02
N SER A 84 10.37 -7.98 -21.62
CA SER A 84 10.34 -6.75 -20.82
C SER A 84 9.00 -6.57 -20.11
N CYS A 85 9.01 -5.77 -19.05
CA CYS A 85 7.82 -5.27 -18.36
C CYS A 85 7.75 -3.74 -18.38
N GLN A 86 6.54 -3.18 -18.35
CA GLN A 86 6.32 -1.73 -18.25
C GLN A 86 6.70 -1.17 -16.87
N THR A 87 6.47 -1.95 -15.80
CA THR A 87 6.90 -1.58 -14.44
C THR A 87 7.51 -2.77 -13.71
N GLY A 88 8.46 -2.50 -12.80
CA GLY A 88 9.11 -3.50 -11.98
C GLY A 88 10.00 -4.49 -12.74
N ASP A 89 10.38 -4.19 -13.99
CA ASP A 89 11.24 -5.07 -14.80
C ASP A 89 12.58 -5.37 -14.09
N CYS A 90 13.13 -6.56 -14.31
CA CYS A 90 14.39 -6.99 -13.69
C CYS A 90 15.44 -7.38 -14.74
N GLY A 91 15.62 -6.54 -15.76
CA GLY A 91 16.63 -6.74 -16.81
C GLY A 91 16.13 -7.58 -17.98
N GLY A 92 14.83 -7.54 -18.26
CA GLY A 92 14.20 -8.19 -19.41
C GLY A 92 14.15 -9.71 -19.31
N ARG A 93 14.03 -10.26 -18.10
CA ARG A 93 13.99 -11.70 -17.84
C ARG A 93 12.78 -12.10 -17.00
N LEU A 94 12.26 -13.30 -17.26
CA LEU A 94 11.19 -13.90 -16.47
C LEU A 94 11.67 -14.22 -15.05
N GLU A 95 12.79 -14.93 -14.92
CA GLU A 95 13.49 -15.13 -13.65
C GLU A 95 14.45 -13.96 -13.43
N CYS A 96 14.41 -13.34 -12.25
CA CYS A 96 15.20 -12.13 -11.98
C CYS A 96 16.64 -12.44 -11.56
N ASP A 97 16.96 -13.65 -11.12
CA ASP A 97 18.32 -14.11 -10.82
C ASP A 97 19.12 -13.15 -9.90
N GLY A 98 18.44 -12.56 -8.92
CA GLY A 98 19.02 -11.59 -7.98
C GLY A 98 19.13 -10.16 -8.50
N ILE A 99 18.63 -9.85 -9.70
CA ILE A 99 18.48 -8.48 -10.20
C ILE A 99 17.22 -7.88 -9.57
N GLY A 100 17.39 -6.76 -8.87
CA GLY A 100 16.27 -6.02 -8.28
C GLY A 100 15.36 -5.35 -9.30
N ALA A 101 14.22 -4.86 -8.80
CA ALA A 101 13.25 -4.13 -9.60
C ALA A 101 13.86 -2.86 -10.21
N THR A 102 13.57 -2.60 -11.49
CA THR A 102 13.73 -1.28 -12.09
C THR A 102 12.57 -0.40 -11.62
N PRO A 103 12.83 0.72 -10.90
CA PRO A 103 11.78 1.61 -10.43
C PRO A 103 10.93 2.22 -11.57
N PRO A 104 9.63 2.50 -11.34
CA PRO A 104 8.95 2.41 -10.06
C PRO A 104 8.42 1.01 -9.73
N ALA A 105 8.54 0.61 -8.46
CA ALA A 105 7.96 -0.63 -7.95
C ALA A 105 7.58 -0.49 -6.47
N SER A 106 6.39 -0.97 -6.11
CA SER A 106 6.02 -1.18 -4.71
C SER A 106 6.67 -2.46 -4.21
N LEU A 107 7.43 -2.35 -3.12
CA LEU A 107 8.25 -3.44 -2.60
C LEU A 107 7.70 -3.95 -1.28
N PHE A 108 7.70 -5.26 -1.07
CA PHE A 108 7.68 -5.87 0.26
C PHE A 108 9.11 -6.22 0.65
N GLU A 109 9.60 -5.62 1.73
CA GLU A 109 10.93 -5.83 2.27
C GLU A 109 10.81 -6.63 3.57
N ILE A 110 11.66 -7.66 3.73
CA ILE A 110 11.64 -8.49 4.93
C ILE A 110 13.01 -9.08 5.26
N THR A 111 13.30 -9.11 6.55
CA THR A 111 14.37 -9.90 7.16
C THR A 111 13.75 -10.87 8.17
N LEU A 112 13.79 -12.17 7.87
CA LEU A 112 13.30 -13.23 8.76
C LEU A 112 14.29 -13.49 9.90
N GLY A 113 13.80 -13.51 11.13
CA GLY A 113 14.61 -13.81 12.31
C GLY A 113 15.00 -15.29 12.38
N ALA A 114 16.24 -15.57 12.78
CA ALA A 114 16.70 -16.93 13.07
C ALA A 114 16.30 -17.36 14.50
N GLY A 115 15.84 -18.61 14.66
CA GLY A 115 15.38 -19.13 15.95
C GLY A 115 14.24 -18.30 16.53
N ASP A 116 14.40 -17.79 17.75
CA ASP A 116 13.42 -16.96 18.47
C ASP A 116 13.49 -15.47 18.12
N GLN A 117 14.40 -15.06 17.23
CA GLN A 117 14.47 -13.68 16.77
C GLN A 117 13.20 -13.30 16.01
N LYS A 118 12.79 -12.03 16.16
CA LYS A 118 11.68 -11.47 15.41
C LYS A 118 12.12 -11.14 13.99
N ASP A 119 11.13 -11.16 13.11
CA ASP A 119 11.20 -10.73 11.72
C ASP A 119 11.01 -9.20 11.67
N PHE A 120 11.71 -8.54 10.75
CA PHE A 120 11.53 -7.12 10.40
C PHE A 120 10.94 -7.06 9.01
N TYR A 121 9.87 -6.29 8.82
CA TYR A 121 9.17 -6.26 7.54
C TYR A 121 8.40 -4.97 7.33
N ASP A 122 8.25 -4.60 6.07
CA ASP A 122 7.54 -3.41 5.65
C ASP A 122 7.14 -3.49 4.16
N VAL A 123 6.21 -2.62 3.78
CA VAL A 123 6.00 -2.27 2.37
C VAL A 123 6.62 -0.90 2.15
N SER A 124 7.36 -0.78 1.06
CA SER A 124 8.17 0.37 0.74
C SER A 124 7.82 0.97 -0.62
N LEU A 125 7.63 2.29 -0.62
CA LEU A 125 7.43 3.12 -1.80
C LEU A 125 8.61 4.07 -2.03
N VAL A 126 9.76 3.78 -1.40
CA VAL A 126 11.02 4.52 -1.60
C VAL A 126 11.43 4.48 -3.07
N ASP A 127 11.24 3.33 -3.70
CA ASP A 127 11.47 3.09 -5.13
C ASP A 127 10.22 3.37 -5.98
N GLY A 128 9.26 4.13 -5.44
CA GLY A 128 8.02 4.49 -6.13
C GLY A 128 6.90 3.47 -5.98
N TYR A 129 5.92 3.56 -6.87
CA TYR A 129 4.70 2.77 -6.81
C TYR A 129 4.30 2.28 -8.21
N ASN A 130 3.84 1.05 -8.31
CA ASN A 130 3.21 0.52 -9.52
C ASN A 130 1.86 -0.15 -9.23
N LEU A 131 1.76 -0.89 -8.11
CA LEU A 131 0.58 -1.69 -7.74
C LEU A 131 0.25 -1.52 -6.26
N PRO A 132 -1.03 -1.60 -5.87
CA PRO A 132 -1.39 -1.71 -4.46
C PRO A 132 -0.86 -3.04 -3.90
N LEU A 133 -0.28 -3.00 -2.70
CA LEU A 133 0.36 -4.13 -2.06
C LEU A 133 0.09 -4.10 -0.56
N VAL A 134 -0.45 -5.18 -0.01
CA VAL A 134 -0.62 -5.36 1.44
C VAL A 134 0.03 -6.65 1.87
N VAL A 135 0.70 -6.61 3.02
CA VAL A 135 1.29 -7.78 3.63
C VAL A 135 0.79 -7.98 5.05
N ALA A 136 0.29 -9.18 5.33
CA ALA A 136 -0.26 -9.56 6.62
C ALA A 136 0.45 -10.80 7.18
N PRO A 137 1.08 -10.71 8.38
CA PRO A 137 1.67 -11.88 9.01
C PRO A 137 0.60 -12.87 9.52
N ARG A 138 0.83 -14.17 9.30
CA ARG A 138 -0.03 -15.30 9.71
C ARG A 138 0.68 -16.27 10.65
N GLY A 139 -0.14 -17.05 11.37
CA GLY A 139 0.33 -18.03 12.35
C GLY A 139 1.10 -17.37 13.50
N VAL A 140 0.71 -16.16 13.88
CA VAL A 140 1.43 -15.34 14.85
C VAL A 140 1.03 -15.70 16.29
N PRO A 141 1.99 -15.82 17.23
CA PRO A 141 1.67 -16.04 18.65
C PRO A 141 0.96 -14.85 19.32
N SER A 142 1.14 -13.63 18.78
CA SER A 142 0.50 -12.40 19.28
C SER A 142 0.29 -11.40 18.13
N GLY A 143 -0.73 -10.53 18.25
CA GLY A 143 -1.28 -9.72 17.17
C GLY A 143 -0.29 -8.82 16.42
N CYS A 144 0.26 -9.35 15.33
CA CYS A 144 1.13 -8.61 14.43
C CYS A 144 0.36 -7.74 13.45
N ASN A 145 1.01 -6.66 13.06
CA ASN A 145 0.42 -5.61 12.25
C ASN A 145 0.63 -5.89 10.76
N ALA A 146 -0.41 -5.69 9.95
CA ALA A 146 -0.24 -5.65 8.50
C ALA A 146 0.51 -4.38 8.07
N THR A 147 1.21 -4.43 6.95
CA THR A 147 1.88 -3.29 6.31
C THR A 147 1.38 -3.15 4.88
N GLY A 148 1.47 -1.98 4.26
CA GLY A 148 1.08 -1.83 2.86
C GLY A 148 0.34 -0.57 2.46
N CYS A 149 -0.10 -0.61 1.21
CA CYS A 149 -0.92 0.38 0.55
C CYS A 149 -2.08 -0.26 -0.22
N VAL A 150 -3.31 0.08 0.17
CA VAL A 150 -4.55 -0.29 -0.55
C VAL A 150 -4.94 0.74 -1.60
N SER A 151 -4.42 1.96 -1.50
CA SER A 151 -4.77 3.09 -2.36
C SER A 151 -4.11 2.97 -3.73
N ASN A 152 -4.84 3.29 -4.79
CA ASN A 152 -4.24 3.43 -6.12
C ASN A 152 -3.53 4.78 -6.26
N VAL A 153 -2.23 4.82 -5.98
CA VAL A 153 -1.40 6.05 -6.03
C VAL A 153 -1.30 6.62 -7.45
N ASN A 154 -1.41 5.78 -8.50
CA ASN A 154 -1.35 6.23 -9.89
C ASN A 154 -2.42 7.29 -10.22
N MET A 155 -3.62 7.21 -9.60
CA MET A 155 -4.70 8.19 -9.82
C MET A 155 -4.35 9.61 -9.34
N GLY A 156 -3.47 9.73 -8.35
CA GLY A 156 -3.04 10.99 -7.75
C GLY A 156 -1.58 11.33 -8.03
N CYS A 157 -0.92 10.60 -8.92
CA CYS A 157 0.50 10.76 -9.18
C CYS A 157 0.78 12.13 -9.84
N PRO A 158 1.67 12.98 -9.28
CA PRO A 158 2.10 14.23 -9.91
C PRO A 158 2.67 13.98 -11.31
N LYS A 159 2.42 14.89 -12.25
CA LYS A 159 2.77 14.70 -13.68
C LYS A 159 4.25 14.40 -13.89
N GLU A 160 5.10 15.08 -13.14
CA GLU A 160 6.55 14.95 -13.15
C GLU A 160 7.06 13.60 -12.60
N LEU A 161 6.19 12.81 -11.97
CA LEU A 161 6.49 11.47 -11.45
C LEU A 161 5.81 10.34 -12.25
N GLN A 162 4.94 10.66 -13.21
CA GLN A 162 4.14 9.65 -13.92
C GLN A 162 4.99 8.79 -14.86
N VAL A 163 4.75 7.49 -14.84
CA VAL A 163 5.12 6.56 -15.92
C VAL A 163 3.88 6.30 -16.75
N ILE A 164 3.93 6.68 -18.02
CA ILE A 164 2.81 6.57 -18.96
C ILE A 164 2.93 5.26 -19.74
N GLY A 165 1.87 4.46 -19.75
CA GLY A 165 1.77 3.23 -20.51
C GLY A 165 1.84 3.49 -22.02
N ASN A 166 2.54 2.62 -22.74
CA ASN A 166 2.71 2.69 -24.18
C ASN A 166 1.52 2.00 -24.87
N ASP A 167 0.39 2.69 -24.95
CA ASP A 167 -0.78 2.15 -25.65
C ASP A 167 -0.99 2.89 -26.97
N GLU A 168 -0.85 2.17 -28.07
CA GLU A 168 -0.91 2.69 -29.44
C GLU A 168 -2.34 3.09 -29.89
N GLY A 169 -3.36 2.93 -29.03
CA GLY A 169 -4.76 2.94 -29.44
C GLY A 169 -5.56 4.23 -29.23
N GLU A 170 -5.32 5.04 -28.19
CA GLU A 170 -6.14 6.23 -27.90
C GLU A 170 -5.29 7.29 -27.20
N GLY A 171 -5.33 8.54 -27.69
CA GLY A 171 -4.33 9.60 -27.46
C GLY A 171 -4.15 10.15 -26.02
N ARG A 172 -4.39 9.35 -24.98
CA ARG A 172 -3.85 9.54 -23.62
C ARG A 172 -3.41 8.19 -23.07
N GLY A 173 -2.11 8.01 -22.86
CA GLY A 173 -1.59 6.86 -22.12
C GLY A 173 -2.01 6.93 -20.65
N GLU A 174 -2.29 5.77 -20.05
CA GLU A 174 -2.63 5.62 -18.64
C GLU A 174 -1.38 5.74 -17.76
N VAL A 175 -1.53 6.27 -16.54
CA VAL A 175 -0.45 6.24 -15.55
C VAL A 175 -0.32 4.82 -15.01
N VAL A 176 0.71 4.09 -15.43
CA VAL A 176 0.96 2.70 -15.02
C VAL A 176 1.87 2.60 -13.79
N GLY A 177 2.55 3.69 -13.43
CA GLY A 177 3.39 3.78 -12.24
C GLY A 177 3.66 5.21 -11.85
N CYS A 178 4.15 5.39 -10.62
CA CYS A 178 4.50 6.67 -10.04
C CYS A 178 5.91 6.59 -9.43
N LYS A 179 6.86 7.30 -10.04
CA LYS A 179 8.23 7.41 -9.54
C LYS A 179 8.26 8.06 -8.17
N SER A 180 9.20 7.65 -7.32
CA SER A 180 9.56 8.46 -6.17
C SER A 180 10.31 9.72 -6.61
N ALA A 181 10.47 10.69 -5.72
CA ALA A 181 11.27 11.88 -6.02
C ALA A 181 12.76 11.56 -6.21
N CYS A 182 13.29 10.53 -5.53
CA CYS A 182 14.66 10.11 -5.75
C CYS A 182 14.82 9.60 -7.18
N GLU A 183 13.94 8.70 -7.62
CA GLU A 183 13.97 8.15 -8.98
C GLU A 183 13.74 9.22 -10.06
N ALA A 184 12.87 10.19 -9.81
CA ALA A 184 12.57 11.22 -10.80
C ALA A 184 13.68 12.29 -10.92
N PHE A 185 14.37 12.62 -9.82
CA PHE A 185 15.23 13.80 -9.78
C PHE A 185 16.69 13.53 -9.40
N GLY A 186 17.01 12.39 -8.79
CA GLY A 186 18.37 12.01 -8.38
C GLY A 186 19.05 12.96 -7.40
N GLN A 187 18.30 13.83 -6.71
CA GLN A 187 18.85 14.81 -5.78
C GLN A 187 19.08 14.17 -4.40
N ASP A 188 20.20 14.51 -3.76
CA ASP A 188 20.61 13.92 -2.47
C ASP A 188 19.54 14.07 -1.38
N GLN A 189 18.82 15.20 -1.35
CA GLN A 189 17.74 15.43 -0.38
C GLN A 189 16.51 14.52 -0.58
N TYR A 190 16.33 13.94 -1.76
CA TYR A 190 15.25 12.99 -2.05
C TYR A 190 15.72 11.54 -1.93
N CYS A 191 16.99 11.29 -2.24
CA CYS A 191 17.62 9.98 -2.14
C CYS A 191 18.23 9.69 -0.77
N CYS A 192 18.21 10.67 0.14
CA CYS A 192 18.86 10.60 1.44
C CYS A 192 20.33 10.16 1.36
N SER A 193 21.08 10.78 0.45
CA SER A 193 22.51 10.53 0.21
C SER A 193 23.37 11.73 0.60
N GLY A 194 24.70 11.55 0.62
CA GLY A 194 25.63 12.65 0.93
C GLY A 194 25.37 13.27 2.30
N GLU A 195 25.18 14.59 2.35
CA GLU A 195 24.87 15.32 3.60
C GLU A 195 23.49 14.96 4.17
N PHE A 196 22.61 14.35 3.36
CA PHE A 196 21.29 13.86 3.73
C PHE A 196 21.32 12.38 4.15
N ALA A 197 22.47 11.75 4.31
CA ALA A 197 22.57 10.32 4.67
C ALA A 197 22.24 9.99 6.15
N ASN A 198 21.43 10.81 6.82
CA ASN A 198 20.94 10.51 8.16
C ASN A 198 19.52 11.05 8.40
N PRO A 199 18.76 10.47 9.35
CA PRO A 199 17.37 10.88 9.61
C PRO A 199 17.20 12.32 10.08
N SER A 200 18.25 12.93 10.67
CA SER A 200 18.19 14.32 11.14
C SER A 200 18.31 15.31 9.99
N THR A 201 18.97 14.94 8.90
CA THR A 201 19.18 15.83 7.74
C THR A 201 18.26 15.52 6.56
N CYS A 202 17.86 14.26 6.32
CA CYS A 202 16.86 13.93 5.30
C CYS A 202 15.44 13.92 5.89
N GLN A 203 14.73 15.01 5.66
CA GLN A 203 13.37 15.22 6.14
C GLN A 203 12.34 14.87 5.06
N PRO A 204 11.07 14.57 5.44
CA PRO A 204 10.00 14.33 4.47
C PRO A 204 9.85 15.49 3.47
N SER A 205 9.91 15.16 2.18
CA SER A 205 9.68 16.10 1.08
C SER A 205 8.19 16.23 0.72
N PHE A 206 7.82 17.28 -0.02
CA PHE A 206 6.49 17.41 -0.61
C PHE A 206 6.03 16.11 -1.30
N TYR A 207 6.89 15.51 -2.12
CA TYR A 207 6.59 14.27 -2.83
C TYR A 207 6.40 13.07 -1.90
N SER A 208 7.31 12.85 -0.93
CA SER A 208 7.15 11.73 0.03
C SER A 208 5.84 11.83 0.81
N THR A 209 5.38 13.05 1.14
CA THR A 209 4.10 13.23 1.85
C THR A 209 2.89 12.82 1.01
N ILE A 210 2.97 12.82 -0.33
CA ILE A 210 1.92 12.32 -1.20
C ILE A 210 1.77 10.81 -1.03
N PHE A 211 2.88 10.08 -1.12
CA PHE A 211 2.91 8.63 -0.88
C PHE A 211 2.45 8.31 0.55
N LYS A 212 2.93 9.05 1.55
CA LYS A 212 2.56 8.79 2.95
C LYS A 212 1.08 9.00 3.23
N ARG A 213 0.46 10.04 2.64
CA ARG A 213 -0.97 10.31 2.78
C ARG A 213 -1.81 9.20 2.14
N ALA A 214 -1.39 8.70 0.97
CA ALA A 214 -2.08 7.61 0.30
C ALA A 214 -1.90 6.27 1.04
N CYS A 215 -0.71 6.06 1.64
CA CYS A 215 -0.27 4.79 2.21
C CYS A 215 0.36 4.99 3.60
N PRO A 216 -0.41 5.27 4.67
CA PRO A 216 0.16 5.63 5.98
C PRO A 216 0.97 4.53 6.67
N ARG A 217 0.81 3.27 6.23
CA ARG A 217 1.48 2.07 6.76
C ARG A 217 2.58 1.54 5.83
N ALA A 218 3.05 2.35 4.89
CA ALA A 218 4.17 2.03 4.02
C ALA A 218 5.26 3.10 4.19
N TYR A 219 6.51 2.73 3.90
CA TYR A 219 7.61 3.69 3.77
C TYR A 219 7.36 4.59 2.58
N SER A 220 7.50 5.90 2.80
CA SER A 220 7.34 6.93 1.77
C SER A 220 8.65 7.59 1.32
N TYR A 221 9.72 7.40 2.11
CA TYR A 221 11.10 7.79 1.84
C TYR A 221 12.04 7.02 2.79
N ALA A 222 13.36 7.09 2.57
CA ALA A 222 14.32 6.18 3.20
C ALA A 222 14.38 6.16 4.74
N PHE A 223 13.96 7.23 5.43
CA PHE A 223 13.98 7.29 6.91
C PHE A 223 12.59 7.40 7.55
N ASP A 224 11.56 6.86 6.90
CA ASP A 224 10.17 6.86 7.37
C ASP A 224 9.88 5.74 8.41
N ASP A 225 10.74 5.56 9.42
CA ASP A 225 10.67 4.38 10.30
C ASP A 225 9.44 4.39 11.23
N GLY A 226 9.07 5.55 11.76
CA GLY A 226 8.17 5.65 12.92
C GLY A 226 6.79 5.04 12.76
N THR A 227 6.33 4.81 11.53
CA THR A 227 5.03 4.18 11.23
C THR A 227 5.09 3.09 10.16
N SER A 228 6.29 2.75 9.68
CA SER A 228 6.46 1.96 8.47
C SER A 228 7.27 0.69 8.69
N THR A 229 8.13 0.63 9.71
CA THR A 229 8.78 -0.62 10.11
C THR A 229 7.90 -1.41 11.05
N PHE A 230 7.77 -2.70 10.80
CA PHE A 230 7.06 -3.61 11.69
C PHE A 230 7.96 -4.76 12.12
N THR A 231 7.76 -5.22 13.35
CA THR A 231 8.54 -6.32 13.92
C THR A 231 7.60 -7.35 14.55
N CYS A 232 7.69 -8.60 14.11
CA CYS A 232 6.77 -9.69 14.48
C CYS A 232 7.51 -11.03 14.49
N LYS A 233 6.99 -12.04 15.18
CA LYS A 233 7.33 -13.44 14.85
C LYS A 233 6.14 -14.08 14.16
N ALA A 234 6.30 -14.46 12.89
CA ALA A 234 5.26 -15.09 12.10
C ALA A 234 5.71 -16.44 11.54
N ASN A 235 4.74 -17.31 11.27
CA ASN A 235 5.01 -18.56 10.55
C ASN A 235 4.89 -18.37 9.05
N GLU A 236 4.10 -17.39 8.63
CA GLU A 236 3.73 -17.15 7.24
C GLU A 236 3.42 -15.67 7.01
N TYR A 237 3.52 -15.21 5.77
CA TYR A 237 3.09 -13.87 5.36
C TYR A 237 2.18 -13.97 4.14
N ASP A 238 1.00 -13.37 4.21
CA ASP A 238 0.15 -13.16 3.04
C ASP A 238 0.59 -11.89 2.33
N ILE A 239 1.00 -12.01 1.07
CA ILE A 239 1.44 -10.92 0.19
C ILE A 239 0.36 -10.75 -0.87
N ILE A 240 -0.45 -9.71 -0.72
CA ILE A 240 -1.69 -9.53 -1.49
C ILE A 240 -1.52 -8.34 -2.41
N PHE A 241 -1.52 -8.60 -3.72
CA PHE A 241 -1.47 -7.57 -4.75
C PHE A 241 -2.89 -7.17 -5.16
N CYS A 242 -3.11 -5.86 -5.32
CA CYS A 242 -4.43 -5.28 -5.53
C CYS A 242 -5.48 -5.83 -4.53
N PRO A 243 -5.30 -5.67 -3.21
CA PRO A 243 -6.32 -6.07 -2.25
C PRO A 243 -7.63 -5.33 -2.57
N ASP A 244 -8.72 -6.08 -2.69
CA ASP A 244 -10.06 -5.53 -2.84
C ASP A 244 -10.30 -4.47 -1.75
N SER A 245 -10.80 -3.29 -2.14
CA SER A 245 -11.37 -2.32 -1.17
C SER A 245 -12.55 -2.93 -0.39
N GLY A 246 -13.00 -4.12 -0.80
CA GLY A 246 -13.98 -4.99 -0.19
C GLY A 246 -13.43 -6.00 0.83
N MET A 247 -12.28 -5.77 1.48
CA MET A 247 -12.11 -6.30 2.85
C MET A 247 -13.31 -5.82 3.66
N LYS A 248 -14.37 -6.65 3.73
CA LYS A 248 -15.34 -6.56 4.80
C LYS A 248 -14.49 -6.53 6.04
N ARG A 249 -14.55 -5.39 6.75
CA ARG A 249 -13.99 -5.27 8.10
C ARG A 249 -14.24 -6.62 8.77
N PRO A 250 -13.22 -7.33 9.29
CA PRO A 250 -13.54 -8.38 10.24
C PRO A 250 -14.49 -7.70 11.22
N ASN A 251 -15.65 -8.32 11.46
CA ASN A 251 -16.51 -7.90 12.54
C ASN A 251 -15.66 -7.99 13.81
N SER A 252 -14.91 -6.93 14.12
CA SER A 252 -14.77 -6.47 15.47
C SER A 252 -16.21 -6.20 15.89
N ALA A 253 -16.85 -7.26 16.37
CA ALA A 253 -17.79 -7.15 17.44
C ALA A 253 -17.05 -6.36 18.52
N LEU A 254 -17.16 -5.03 18.42
CA LEU A 254 -17.04 -4.15 19.54
C LEU A 254 -18.11 -4.64 20.51
N THR A 255 -17.72 -5.55 21.40
CA THR A 255 -18.26 -5.53 22.75
C THR A 255 -17.91 -4.15 23.31
N ALA A 256 -18.75 -3.18 22.98
CA ALA A 256 -18.88 -1.98 23.77
C ALA A 256 -19.18 -2.47 25.19
N SER A 257 -18.26 -2.21 26.12
CA SER A 257 -18.49 -2.48 27.52
C SER A 257 -19.80 -1.78 27.95
N PRO A 258 -20.69 -2.44 28.74
CA PRO A 258 -21.98 -1.87 29.19
C PRO A 258 -21.89 -0.53 29.94
N MET A 259 -20.68 -0.03 30.22
CA MET A 259 -20.44 1.24 30.88
C MET A 259 -20.52 2.46 29.95
N GLU A 260 -20.16 2.33 28.66
CA GLU A 260 -20.12 3.47 27.72
C GLU A 260 -21.53 3.91 27.29
N GLU A 261 -22.44 2.94 27.13
CA GLU A 261 -23.85 3.17 26.79
C GLU A 261 -24.61 3.86 27.94
N ARG A 262 -24.25 3.53 29.19
CA ARG A 262 -24.86 4.13 30.39
C ARG A 262 -24.51 5.61 30.55
N ARG A 263 -23.33 6.03 30.07
CA ARG A 263 -22.91 7.44 30.09
C ARG A 263 -23.68 8.28 29.07
N ARG A 264 -23.85 7.75 27.85
CA ARG A 264 -24.61 8.40 26.76
C ARG A 264 -26.10 8.57 27.10
N ASN A 265 -26.71 7.55 27.73
CA ASN A 265 -28.12 7.61 28.13
C ASN A 265 -28.39 8.61 29.27
N ARG A 266 -27.39 8.90 30.11
CA ARG A 266 -27.52 9.90 31.19
C ARG A 266 -27.50 11.34 30.66
N GLU A 267 -26.73 11.60 29.61
CA GLU A 267 -26.69 12.92 28.96
C GLU A 267 -27.98 13.21 28.18
N ILE A 268 -28.56 12.20 27.51
CA ILE A 268 -29.83 12.35 26.76
C ILE A 268 -31.02 12.57 27.71
N ALA A 269 -31.07 11.88 28.85
CA ALA A 269 -32.14 12.08 29.83
C ALA A 269 -32.15 13.49 30.47
N GLY A 270 -30.98 14.13 30.59
CA GLY A 270 -30.86 15.50 31.09
C GLY A 270 -31.39 16.57 30.13
N MET A 271 -31.40 16.29 28.82
CA MET A 271 -31.82 17.26 27.79
C MET A 271 -33.33 17.25 27.51
N ILE A 272 -34.08 16.22 27.96
CA ILE A 272 -35.52 16.07 27.67
C ILE A 272 -36.42 16.64 28.82
N SER A 273 -35.83 17.09 29.93
CA SER A 273 -36.60 17.52 31.12
C SER A 273 -37.11 18.97 31.14
N SER A 274 -36.83 19.80 30.12
CA SER A 274 -37.10 21.26 30.19
C SER A 274 -38.15 21.80 29.22
N ALA A 275 -38.98 20.97 28.60
CA ALA A 275 -39.98 21.47 27.65
C ALA A 275 -41.38 20.90 27.89
N THR A 276 -42.12 21.46 28.86
CA THR A 276 -43.60 21.59 28.79
C THR A 276 -44.16 22.32 30.02
N ILE A 277 -44.55 23.60 29.89
CA ILE A 277 -45.72 24.18 30.57
C ILE A 277 -46.43 25.14 29.60
N LEU A 278 -47.76 25.04 29.59
CA LEU A 278 -48.77 25.45 28.62
C LEU A 278 -49.15 26.95 28.63
N LEU A 279 -49.76 27.40 27.50
CA LEU A 279 -50.40 28.70 27.19
C LEU A 279 -51.56 29.07 28.16
N PRO A 280 -52.06 30.35 28.23
CA PRO A 280 -53.08 30.81 27.26
C PRO A 280 -53.10 32.33 26.91
N PHE A 281 -53.59 32.60 25.69
CA PHE A 281 -54.30 33.79 25.18
C PHE A 281 -54.49 35.03 26.07
N LYS A 282 -54.13 36.24 25.56
CA LYS A 282 -55.04 37.40 25.49
C LYS A 282 -54.70 38.34 24.32
N ILE A 283 -55.78 38.68 23.61
CA ILE A 283 -55.95 39.64 22.52
C ILE A 283 -55.82 41.08 23.05
N SER A 284 -55.17 41.99 22.32
CA SER A 284 -55.60 43.40 22.28
C SER A 284 -55.14 44.11 20.99
N ILE A 285 -56.15 44.52 20.24
CA ILE A 285 -56.15 45.47 19.11
C ILE A 285 -55.91 46.89 19.65
N PHE A 286 -55.16 47.75 18.93
CA PHE A 286 -55.33 49.22 18.81
C PHE A 286 -54.30 49.75 17.78
N ILE A 287 -54.66 49.94 16.50
CA ILE A 287 -55.11 51.18 15.81
C ILE A 287 -54.00 52.22 15.53
N LEU A 288 -53.82 52.51 14.23
CA LEU A 288 -53.37 53.72 13.50
C LEU A 288 -52.74 54.91 14.27
N ILE A 289 -51.71 55.53 13.66
CA ILE A 289 -51.56 56.97 13.30
C ILE A 289 -50.10 57.17 12.78
N PHE A 290 -49.90 57.37 11.47
CA PHE A 290 -49.65 58.66 10.78
C PHE A 290 -48.32 59.37 11.11
N THR A 291 -47.43 59.34 10.10
CA THR A 291 -46.53 60.42 9.62
C THR A 291 -45.49 61.11 10.51
N LEU A 292 -44.29 61.18 9.91
CA LEU A 292 -43.27 62.24 9.95
C LEU A 292 -42.51 62.43 11.28
N TYR A 293 -41.17 62.41 11.20
CA TYR A 293 -40.30 63.56 11.49
C TYR A 293 -38.83 63.13 11.29
N PHE A 294 -38.15 63.82 10.37
CA PHE A 294 -36.70 63.97 10.09
C PHE A 294 -35.81 62.73 9.92
#